data_AF-A0AAW2M1H8-F1
#
_entry.id   AF-A0AAW2M1H8-F1
#
_cell.length_a   1.000
_cell.length_b   1.000
_cell.length_c   1.000
_cell.angle_alpha   90.00
_cell.angle_beta   90.00
_cell.angle_gamma   90.00
#
_symmetry.space_group_name_H-M   'P 1'
#
loop_
_entity.id
_entity.type
_entity.pdbx_description
1 polymer ?
#
loop_
_entity_poly.entity_id
_entity_poly.type
_entity_poly.pdbx_seq_one_letter_code
_entity_poly.pdbx_strand_id
1 'polypeptide(L)' 'MPDYFEFKENDISLTSVWTLLPSLPLEYWHPNALGKTGSRLGTPVAMDSLTMKMEQVSYAYISAEVDA' A
#
# COMPACT_ATOMS: atom_id res chain seq x y z
N MET A 1 4.54 9.31 24.16
CA MET A 1 3.10 9.24 23.90
C MET A 1 2.41 9.79 25.13
N PRO A 2 1.39 10.65 25.04
CA PRO A 2 0.69 11.11 26.24
C PRO A 2 0.18 9.90 27.01
N ASP A 3 0.27 9.91 28.34
CA ASP A 3 -0.12 8.77 29.19
C ASP A 3 -1.61 8.38 29.09
N TYR A 4 -2.40 9.18 28.36
CA TYR A 4 -3.85 9.06 28.17
C TYR A 4 -4.25 8.67 26.74
N PHE A 5 -3.28 8.42 25.85
CA PHE A 5 -3.60 8.02 24.49
C PHE A 5 -3.75 6.50 24.44
N GLU A 6 -5.00 6.05 24.48
CA GLU A 6 -5.39 4.65 24.26
C GLU A 6 -6.31 4.60 23.05
N PHE A 7 -6.02 3.70 22.11
CA PHE A 7 -6.97 3.33 21.06
C PHE A 7 -8.08 2.51 21.72
N LYS A 8 -9.35 2.89 21.53
CA LYS A 8 -10.48 2.06 21.97
C LYS A 8 -10.63 0.87 21.02
N GLU A 9 -11.26 -0.19 21.51
CA GLU A 9 -11.50 -1.44 20.77
C GLU A 9 -12.25 -1.25 19.42
N ASN A 10 -12.91 -0.10 19.22
CA ASN A 10 -13.57 0.31 17.98
C ASN A 10 -12.93 1.51 17.26
N ASP A 11 -11.81 2.05 17.77
CA ASP A 11 -11.12 3.19 17.14
C ASP A 11 -10.22 2.75 15.97
N ILE A 12 -9.90 1.45 15.91
CA ILE A 12 -9.09 0.84 14.85
C ILE A 12 -10.03 0.40 13.72
N SER A 13 -10.48 1.37 12.93
CA SER A 13 -11.09 1.09 11.63
C SER A 13 -9.99 0.84 10.60
N LEU A 14 -10.13 -0.24 9.81
CA LEU A 14 -9.31 -0.51 8.62
C LEU A 14 -8.95 0.80 7.90
N THR A 15 -7.66 1.12 7.89
CA THR A 15 -7.16 2.37 7.29
C THR A 15 -6.45 2.04 5.99
N SER A 16 -6.79 2.76 4.93
CA SER A 16 -6.06 2.68 3.67
C SER A 16 -4.78 3.50 3.76
N VAL A 17 -3.63 2.82 3.65
CA VAL A 17 -2.31 3.44 3.58
C VAL A 17 -1.80 3.39 2.16
N TRP A 18 -1.44 4.56 1.64
CA TRP A 18 -0.76 4.67 0.36
C TRP A 18 0.75 4.60 0.55
N THR A 19 1.38 3.68 -0.18
CA THR A 19 2.82 3.46 -0.15
C THR A 19 3.42 3.76 -1.52
N LEU A 20 4.43 4.63 -1.52
CA LEU A 20 5.27 4.88 -2.69
C LEU A 20 6.51 3.99 -2.61
N LEU A 21 6.70 3.16 -3.63
CA LEU A 21 7.84 2.25 -3.77
C LEU A 21 8.78 2.79 -4.85
N PRO A 22 9.79 3.59 -4.48
CA PRO A 22 10.72 4.14 -5.45
C PRO A 22 11.64 3.04 -5.98
N SER A 23 12.07 3.17 -7.23
CA SER A 23 13.10 2.30 -7.84
C SER A 23 12.76 0.80 -7.82
N LEU A 24 11.47 0.46 -7.89
CA LEU A 24 11.02 -0.93 -7.97
C LEU A 24 11.60 -1.60 -9.25
N PRO A 25 12.35 -2.71 -9.15
CA PRO A 25 12.94 -3.34 -10.33
C PRO A 25 11.87 -3.79 -11.33
N LEU A 26 12.16 -3.67 -12.63
CA LEU A 26 11.17 -3.87 -13.71
C LEU A 26 10.45 -5.23 -13.65
N GLU A 27 11.13 -6.27 -13.18
CA GLU A 27 10.57 -7.62 -12.97
C GLU A 27 9.38 -7.66 -11.99
N TYR A 28 9.29 -6.70 -11.06
CA TYR A 28 8.19 -6.60 -10.09
C TYR A 28 6.98 -5.83 -10.59
N TRP A 29 7.04 -5.24 -11.79
CA TRP A 29 5.92 -4.46 -12.32
C TRP A 29 4.79 -5.32 -12.88
N HIS A 30 4.98 -6.63 -13.04
CA HIS A 30 3.90 -7.53 -13.42
C HIS A 30 2.72 -7.43 -12.43
N PRO A 31 1.44 -7.41 -12.86
CA PRO A 31 0.29 -7.25 -11.97
C PRO A 31 0.28 -8.21 -10.77
N ASN A 32 0.63 -9.49 -11.00
CA ASN A 32 0.77 -10.47 -9.91
C ASN A 32 1.90 -10.13 -8.92
N ALA A 33 3.01 -9.55 -9.38
CA ALA A 33 4.11 -9.16 -8.52
C ALA A 33 3.75 -7.90 -7.72
N LEU A 34 3.16 -6.88 -8.35
CA LEU A 34 2.63 -5.69 -7.67
C LEU A 34 1.57 -6.05 -6.62
N GLY A 35 0.64 -6.95 -6.95
CA GLY A 35 -0.36 -7.43 -6.02
C GLY A 35 0.25 -8.16 -4.81
N LYS A 36 1.25 -9.01 -5.04
CA LYS A 36 2.01 -9.68 -3.97
C LYS A 36 2.83 -8.71 -3.13
N THR A 37 3.38 -7.65 -3.74
CA THR A 37 4.07 -6.59 -3.01
C THR A 37 3.08 -5.82 -2.12
N GLY A 38 1.92 -5.43 -2.67
CA GLY A 38 0.84 -4.81 -1.92
C GLY A 38 0.34 -5.69 -0.77
N SER A 39 0.28 -7.01 -0.97
CA SER A 39 -0.19 -7.94 0.06
C SER A 39 0.76 -8.08 1.24
N ARG A 40 2.01 -7.61 1.10
CA ARG A 40 2.97 -7.50 2.22
C ARG A 40 2.76 -6.23 3.03
N LEU A 41 2.14 -5.21 2.45
CA LEU A 41 1.80 -3.96 3.13
C LEU A 41 0.49 -4.11 3.93
N GLY A 42 -0.47 -4.86 3.40
CA GLY A 42 -1.78 -5.11 3.99
C GLY A 42 -2.69 -5.84 3.01
N THR A 43 -4.00 -5.58 3.02
CA THR A 43 -4.91 -6.02 1.95
C THR A 43 -4.81 -5.03 0.79
N PRO A 44 -4.27 -5.39 -0.39
CA PRO A 44 -4.16 -4.44 -1.50
C PRO A 44 -5.54 -4.02 -1.98
N VAL A 45 -5.81 -2.71 -1.98
CA VAL A 45 -7.11 -2.14 -2.39
C VAL A 45 -7.02 -1.54 -3.78
N ALA A 46 -5.97 -0.78 -4.04
CA ALA A 46 -5.84 -0.02 -5.28
C ALA A 46 -4.37 0.24 -5.64
N MET A 47 -4.15 0.60 -6.90
CA MET A 47 -2.91 1.16 -7.40
C MET A 47 -3.28 2.40 -8.23
N ASP A 48 -2.37 3.36 -8.36
CA ASP A 48 -2.63 4.49 -9.25
C ASP A 48 -2.63 4.06 -10.73
N SER A 49 -3.21 4.91 -11.57
CA SER A 49 -3.36 4.63 -13.01
C SER A 49 -2.01 4.46 -13.71
N LEU A 50 -0.99 5.21 -13.29
CA LEU A 50 0.36 5.13 -13.85
C LEU A 50 1.01 3.78 -13.53
N THR A 51 0.90 3.29 -12.29
CA THR A 51 1.39 1.98 -11.87
C THR A 51 0.63 0.86 -12.59
N MET A 52 -0.70 0.95 -12.66
CA MET A 52 -1.53 -0.08 -13.34
C MET A 52 -1.21 -0.21 -14.82
N LYS A 53 -0.97 0.91 -15.51
CA LYS A 53 -0.69 0.92 -16.95
C LYS A 53 0.80 0.81 -17.29
N MET A 54 1.68 0.82 -16.29
CA MET A 54 3.13 0.88 -16.46
C MET A 54 3.57 2.07 -17.34
N GLU A 55 2.82 3.17 -17.35
CA GLU A 55 3.13 4.37 -18.17
C GLU A 55 4.35 5.12 -17.61
N GLN A 56 4.62 4.97 -16.31
CA GLN A 56 5.78 5.57 -15.62
C GLN A 56 6.37 4.57 -14.61
N VAL A 57 7.62 4.17 -14.85
CA VAL A 57 8.31 3.09 -14.10
C VAL A 57 9.25 3.60 -13.00
N SER A 58 9.11 4.86 -12.57
CA SER A 58 9.99 5.47 -11.55
C SER A 58 9.63 5.07 -10.12
N TYR A 59 8.35 4.84 -9.86
CA TYR A 59 7.82 4.44 -8.55
C TYR A 59 6.51 3.71 -8.75
N ALA A 60 6.23 2.71 -7.91
CA ALA A 60 4.89 2.12 -7.82
C ALA A 60 4.13 2.77 -6.67
N TYR A 61 2.87 3.15 -6.88
CA TYR A 61 2.00 3.72 -5.85
C TYR A 61 0.85 2.76 -5.55
N ILE A 62 0.88 2.15 -4.37
CA ILE A 62 -0.02 1.07 -3.97
C ILE A 62 -0.76 1.47 -2.70
N SER A 63 -2.08 1.31 -2.70
CA SER A 63 -2.94 1.41 -1.52
C SER A 63 -3.17 0.03 -0.93
N ALA A 64 -2.91 -0.11 0.37
CA ALA A 64 -3.27 -1.29 1.13
C ALA A 64 -4.05 -0.90 2.38
N GLU A 65 -5.09 -1.67 2.65
CA GLU A 65 -5.84 -1.65 3.89
C GLU A 65 -5.01 -2.34 4.97
N VAL A 66 -4.77 -1.63 6.08
CA VAL A 66 -4.03 -2.13 7.23
C VAL A 66 -4.89 -2.04 8.48
N ASP A 67 -4.71 -3.01 9.37
CA ASP A 67 -5.20 -2.92 10.74
C ASP A 67 -4.36 -1.84 11.45
N ALA A 68 -5.03 -0.82 12.00
CA ALA A 68 -4.39 0.32 12.66
C ALA A 68 -3.94 0.04 14.11
#